data_AF-A0A317JHC9-F1
#
_entry.id   AF-A0A317JHC9-F1
#
_cell.length_a   1.000
_cell.length_b   1.000
_cell.length_c   1.000
_cell.angle_alpha   90.00
_cell.angle_beta   90.00
_cell.angle_gamma   90.00
#
_symmetry.space_group_name_H-M   'P 1'
#
loop_
_entity.id
_entity.type
_entity.pdbx_description
1 polymer ?
#
loop_
_entity_poly.entity_id
_entity_poly.type
_entity_poly.pdbx_seq_one_letter_code
_entity_poly.pdbx_strand_id
1 'polypeptide(L)'
;MWNIMETPPKQIPETFSVEQAYVIGMLFFLNLWSLVEPRVIEEEQKLGTYSLFFIEVCSGDECYAEWNEAIHRVLHIPKEGQRLVQLSLSEIFLCALEFCKLHNERYESRIAYAVHLLESMQKDPENYKKEWAVWQDVVEQTVNKYMNSNEFDWSDELPTWPNQKTDTSIGDNS
;
A
#
# COMPACT_ATOMS: atom_id res chain seq x y z
N MET A 1 9.53 -1.31 43.69
CA MET A 1 8.72 -1.92 42.63
C MET A 1 8.04 -0.78 41.90
N TRP A 2 8.41 -0.52 40.65
CA TRP A 2 7.67 0.41 39.81
C TRP A 2 6.47 -0.35 39.23
N ASN A 3 5.26 0.06 39.60
CA ASN A 3 4.06 -0.40 38.91
C ASN A 3 4.13 0.19 37.50
N ILE A 4 4.40 -0.66 36.52
CA ILE A 4 4.13 -0.33 35.12
C ILE A 4 2.61 -0.25 35.05
N MET A 5 2.05 0.97 35.05
CA MET A 5 0.66 1.16 34.65
C MET A 5 0.58 0.72 33.20
N GLU A 6 0.05 -0.48 32.98
CA GLU A 6 -0.35 -0.94 31.66
C GLU A 6 -1.32 0.11 31.11
N THR A 7 -0.87 0.84 30.10
CA THR A 7 -1.72 1.80 29.41
C THR A 7 -2.82 0.96 28.76
N PRO A 8 -4.12 1.26 28.99
CA PRO A 8 -5.18 0.47 28.39
C PRO A 8 -4.99 0.44 26.87
N PRO A 9 -5.20 -0.72 26.21
CA PRO A 9 -5.02 -0.84 24.78
C PRO A 9 -5.87 0.23 24.09
N LYS A 10 -5.22 1.06 23.26
CA LYS A 10 -5.94 2.10 22.53
C LYS A 10 -6.96 1.41 21.62
N GLN A 11 -8.20 1.88 21.68
CA GLN A 11 -9.25 1.39 20.80
C GLN A 11 -8.89 1.74 19.35
N ILE A 12 -9.00 0.77 18.45
CA ILE A 12 -8.82 0.99 17.02
C ILE A 12 -9.94 1.96 16.56
N PRO A 13 -9.59 3.09 15.93
CA PRO A 13 -10.59 4.02 15.40
C PRO A 13 -11.44 3.37 14.30
N GLU A 14 -12.64 3.89 14.09
CA GLU A 14 -13.50 3.46 12.99
C GLU A 14 -12.96 3.91 11.61
N THR A 15 -12.26 5.05 11.57
CA THR A 15 -11.71 5.62 10.34
C THR A 15 -10.36 6.28 10.57
N PHE A 16 -9.60 6.44 9.49
CA PHE A 16 -8.22 6.92 9.47
C PHE A 16 -8.05 8.01 8.42
N SER A 17 -7.14 8.96 8.66
CA SER A 17 -6.75 9.91 7.62
C SER A 17 -6.03 9.21 6.46
N VAL A 18 -5.93 9.87 5.30
CA VAL A 18 -5.16 9.37 4.14
C VAL A 18 -3.70 9.06 4.50
N GLU A 19 -3.06 9.90 5.32
CA GLU A 19 -1.69 9.68 5.80
C GLU A 19 -1.60 8.42 6.66
N GLN A 20 -2.51 8.26 7.63
CA GLN A 20 -2.54 7.07 8.47
C GLN A 20 -2.80 5.82 7.64
N ALA A 21 -3.69 5.91 6.66
CA ALA A 21 -3.97 4.84 5.72
C ALA A 21 -2.75 4.44 4.89
N TYR A 22 -1.96 5.42 4.42
CA TYR A 22 -0.69 5.17 3.74
C TYR A 22 0.29 4.42 4.64
N VAL A 23 0.49 4.90 5.88
CA VAL A 23 1.39 4.26 6.84
C VAL A 23 0.97 2.82 7.11
N ILE A 24 -0.33 2.56 7.30
CA ILE A 24 -0.87 1.20 7.46
C ILE A 24 -0.53 0.35 6.23
N GLY A 25 -0.77 0.85 5.02
CA GLY A 25 -0.48 0.14 3.77
C GLY A 25 1.00 -0.22 3.61
N MET A 26 1.90 0.76 3.81
CA MET A 26 3.34 0.54 3.66
C MET A 26 3.89 -0.42 4.72
N LEU A 27 3.49 -0.24 5.98
CA LEU A 27 3.88 -1.17 7.06
C LEU A 27 3.32 -2.57 6.81
N PHE A 28 2.12 -2.68 6.26
CA PHE A 28 1.55 -3.97 5.92
C PHE A 28 2.41 -4.68 4.87
N PHE A 29 2.80 -4.03 3.79
CA PHE A 29 3.67 -4.64 2.79
C PHE A 29 5.04 -5.02 3.35
N LEU A 30 5.66 -4.16 4.17
CA LEU A 30 6.93 -4.44 4.82
C LEU A 30 6.87 -5.69 5.72
N ASN A 31 5.81 -5.84 6.50
CA ASN A 31 5.66 -7.00 7.38
C ASN A 31 5.22 -8.24 6.62
N LEU A 32 4.40 -8.08 5.57
CA LEU A 32 3.97 -9.16 4.69
C LEU A 32 5.14 -9.77 3.93
N TRP A 33 6.17 -8.97 3.59
CA TRP A 33 7.36 -9.44 2.90
C TRP A 33 7.98 -10.66 3.58
N SER A 34 8.10 -10.68 4.90
CA SER A 34 8.68 -11.82 5.64
C SER A 34 7.96 -13.17 5.40
N LEU A 35 6.65 -13.14 5.10
CA LEU A 35 5.85 -14.34 4.79
C LEU A 35 5.95 -14.74 3.32
N VAL A 36 6.22 -13.77 2.46
CA VAL A 36 6.18 -13.91 0.99
C VAL A 36 7.58 -14.17 0.42
N GLU A 37 8.60 -13.53 0.99
CA GLU A 37 10.01 -13.58 0.59
C GLU A 37 10.52 -15.00 0.33
N PRO A 38 10.31 -16.01 1.21
CA PRO A 38 10.86 -17.33 0.96
C PRO A 38 10.31 -17.98 -0.32
N ARG A 39 9.04 -17.72 -0.66
CA ARG A 39 8.38 -18.25 -1.87
C ARG A 39 8.79 -17.46 -3.10
N VAL A 40 8.84 -16.14 -2.97
CA VAL A 40 9.24 -15.24 -4.04
C VAL A 40 10.70 -15.48 -4.41
N ILE A 41 11.64 -15.51 -3.45
CA ILE A 41 13.05 -15.81 -3.72
C ILE A 41 13.21 -17.16 -4.43
N GLU A 42 12.47 -18.20 -4.03
CA GLU A 42 12.56 -19.51 -4.69
C GLU A 42 12.11 -19.45 -6.16
N GLU A 43 11.03 -18.72 -6.47
CA GLU A 43 10.51 -18.55 -7.84
C GLU A 43 11.37 -17.58 -8.66
N GLU A 44 11.85 -16.51 -8.05
CA GLU A 44 12.68 -15.48 -8.64
C GLU A 44 14.09 -15.96 -8.97
N GLN A 45 14.69 -16.77 -8.09
CA GLN A 45 15.96 -17.44 -8.40
C GLN A 45 15.80 -18.43 -9.56
N LYS A 46 14.65 -19.08 -9.70
CA LYS A 46 14.36 -19.97 -10.84
C LYS A 46 14.17 -19.19 -12.15
N LEU A 47 13.65 -17.95 -12.08
CA LEU A 47 13.29 -17.14 -13.26
C LEU A 47 14.29 -16.03 -13.59
N GLY A 48 15.27 -15.76 -12.72
CA GLY A 48 16.27 -14.71 -12.90
C GLY A 48 15.71 -13.28 -12.80
N THR A 49 14.61 -13.08 -12.07
CA THR A 49 13.94 -11.78 -11.95
C THR A 49 13.71 -11.43 -10.50
N TYR A 50 14.11 -10.24 -10.06
CA TYR A 50 13.88 -9.74 -8.70
C TYR A 50 12.63 -8.85 -8.67
N SER A 51 11.72 -9.07 -7.72
CA SER A 51 10.57 -8.21 -7.46
C SER A 51 11.07 -6.93 -6.80
N LEU A 52 11.34 -5.94 -7.66
CA LEU A 52 11.79 -4.61 -7.24
C LEU A 52 10.75 -3.91 -6.36
N PHE A 53 9.47 -4.27 -6.43
CA PHE A 53 8.41 -3.63 -5.64
C PHE A 53 8.62 -3.72 -4.13
N PHE A 54 8.91 -4.91 -3.60
CA PHE A 54 9.17 -5.01 -2.16
C PHE A 54 10.48 -4.33 -1.82
N ILE A 55 11.46 -4.30 -2.72
CA ILE A 55 12.70 -3.56 -2.52
C ILE A 55 12.40 -2.05 -2.46
N GLU A 56 11.62 -1.50 -3.37
CA GLU A 56 11.20 -0.08 -3.44
C GLU A 56 10.40 0.32 -2.19
N VAL A 57 9.40 -0.49 -1.81
CA VAL A 57 8.61 -0.26 -0.58
C VAL A 57 9.47 -0.41 0.68
N CYS A 58 10.40 -1.37 0.71
CA CYS A 58 11.29 -1.58 1.87
C CYS A 58 12.50 -0.65 1.91
N SER A 59 12.90 -0.03 0.79
CA SER A 59 14.01 0.93 0.72
C SER A 59 13.62 2.31 1.21
N GLY A 60 12.33 2.52 1.51
CA GLY A 60 11.81 3.79 1.97
C GLY A 60 11.60 4.79 0.84
N ASP A 61 11.41 4.32 -0.40
CA ASP A 61 10.95 5.20 -1.46
C ASP A 61 9.54 5.68 -1.14
N GLU A 62 9.34 6.99 -1.27
CA GLU A 62 8.13 7.69 -0.88
C GLU A 62 7.08 7.62 -2.01
N CYS A 63 6.30 6.54 -2.06
CA CYS A 63 5.28 6.28 -3.10
C CYS A 63 3.95 7.01 -2.85
N TYR A 64 3.99 8.25 -2.36
CA TYR A 64 2.78 9.00 -1.98
C TYR A 64 1.88 9.31 -3.19
N ALA A 65 2.47 9.57 -4.35
CA ALA A 65 1.72 9.89 -5.56
C ALA A 65 0.92 8.68 -6.08
N GLU A 66 1.54 7.49 -6.11
CA GLU A 66 0.89 6.23 -6.44
C GLU A 66 -0.21 5.87 -5.43
N TRP A 67 0.00 6.16 -4.15
CA TRP A 67 -1.03 5.95 -3.12
C TRP A 67 -2.25 6.85 -3.33
N ASN A 68 -2.05 8.14 -3.61
CA ASN A 68 -3.14 9.07 -3.88
C ASN A 68 -3.93 8.68 -5.15
N GLU A 69 -3.25 8.14 -6.17
CA GLU A 69 -3.90 7.57 -7.35
C GLU A 69 -4.70 6.31 -7.00
N ALA A 70 -4.20 5.43 -6.13
CA ALA A 70 -4.96 4.26 -5.66
C ALA A 70 -6.25 4.68 -4.94
N ILE A 71 -6.19 5.69 -4.07
CA ILE A 71 -7.38 6.27 -3.41
C ILE A 71 -8.35 6.83 -4.44
N HIS A 72 -7.85 7.55 -5.45
CA HIS A 72 -8.69 8.11 -6.52
C HIS A 72 -9.46 6.99 -7.25
N ARG A 73 -8.77 5.91 -7.61
CA ARG A 73 -9.39 4.79 -8.33
C ARG A 73 -10.42 4.04 -7.50
N VAL A 74 -10.17 3.85 -6.21
CA VAL A 74 -11.08 3.10 -5.31
C VAL A 74 -12.29 3.93 -4.89
N LEU A 75 -12.08 5.18 -4.50
CA LEU A 75 -13.13 6.03 -3.91
C LEU A 75 -13.75 7.01 -4.92
N HIS A 76 -13.18 7.15 -6.11
CA HIS A 76 -13.56 8.13 -7.12
C HIS A 76 -13.49 9.58 -6.62
N ILE A 77 -12.57 9.85 -5.69
CA ILE A 77 -12.35 11.18 -5.11
C ILE A 77 -11.10 11.81 -5.78
N PRO A 78 -11.20 13.01 -6.36
CA PRO A 78 -10.05 13.69 -6.92
C PRO A 78 -9.08 14.11 -5.80
N LYS A 79 -7.79 14.20 -6.12
CA LYS A 79 -6.72 14.38 -5.13
C LYS A 79 -6.92 15.60 -4.22
N GLU A 80 -7.44 16.70 -4.77
CA GLU A 80 -7.73 17.94 -4.03
C GLU A 80 -8.73 17.71 -2.89
N GLY A 81 -9.65 16.74 -3.08
CA GLY A 81 -10.63 16.34 -2.08
C GLY A 81 -10.12 15.31 -1.07
N GLN A 82 -9.02 14.62 -1.36
CA GLN A 82 -8.56 13.48 -0.54
C GLN A 82 -8.05 13.91 0.84
N ARG A 83 -7.55 15.14 1.01
CA ARG A 83 -7.03 15.63 2.30
C ARG A 83 -8.01 15.57 3.46
N LEU A 84 -9.30 15.65 3.17
CA LEU A 84 -10.38 15.62 4.18
C LEU A 84 -11.05 14.25 4.28
N VAL A 85 -10.63 13.28 3.47
CA VAL A 85 -11.19 11.93 3.46
C VAL A 85 -10.75 11.19 4.71
N GLN A 86 -11.67 10.40 5.24
CA GLN A 86 -11.42 9.43 6.28
C GLN A 86 -11.76 8.05 5.71
N LEU A 87 -10.86 7.09 5.86
CA LEU A 87 -10.97 5.74 5.30
C LEU A 87 -11.23 4.73 6.41
N SER A 88 -12.17 3.82 6.20
CA SER A 88 -12.32 2.59 6.97
C SER A 88 -11.21 1.58 6.63
N LEU A 89 -10.92 0.63 7.52
CA LEU A 89 -9.92 -0.42 7.26
C LEU A 89 -10.18 -1.20 5.96
N SER A 90 -11.46 -1.40 5.61
CA SER A 90 -11.82 -2.08 4.36
C SER A 90 -11.42 -1.26 3.14
N GLU A 91 -11.64 0.06 3.17
CA GLU A 91 -11.21 0.96 2.10
C GLU A 91 -9.69 1.05 2.00
N ILE A 92 -8.98 1.06 3.14
CA ILE A 92 -7.51 1.05 3.15
C ILE A 92 -6.99 -0.23 2.51
N PHE A 93 -7.57 -1.40 2.83
CA PHE A 93 -7.19 -2.66 2.21
C PHE A 93 -7.43 -2.66 0.69
N LEU A 94 -8.56 -2.11 0.25
CA LEU A 94 -8.86 -1.95 -1.18
C LEU A 94 -7.85 -1.01 -1.87
N CYS A 95 -7.48 0.11 -1.23
CA CYS A 95 -6.46 1.01 -1.73
C CYS A 95 -5.09 0.34 -1.82
N ALA A 96 -4.72 -0.50 -0.84
CA ALA A 96 -3.48 -1.29 -0.88
C ALA A 96 -3.48 -2.28 -2.05
N LEU A 97 -4.60 -2.96 -2.31
CA LEU A 97 -4.73 -3.82 -3.49
C LEU A 97 -4.59 -3.04 -4.80
N GLU A 98 -5.26 -1.89 -4.91
CA GLU A 98 -5.22 -1.05 -6.12
C GLU A 98 -3.83 -0.44 -6.34
N PHE A 99 -3.13 -0.08 -5.25
CA PHE A 99 -1.73 0.34 -5.28
C PHE A 99 -0.83 -0.74 -5.88
N CYS A 100 -0.98 -2.02 -5.47
CA CYS A 100 -0.24 -3.12 -6.10
C CYS A 100 -0.61 -3.29 -7.58
N LYS A 101 -1.88 -3.09 -7.97
CA LYS A 101 -2.29 -3.17 -9.38
C LYS A 101 -1.63 -2.06 -10.21
N LEU A 102 -1.62 -0.83 -9.70
CA LEU A 102 -0.94 0.31 -10.31
C LEU A 102 0.54 0.03 -10.55
N HIS A 103 1.24 -0.50 -9.54
CA HIS A 103 2.65 -0.86 -9.70
C HIS A 103 2.85 -2.00 -10.70
N ASN A 104 1.96 -3.01 -10.72
CA ASN A 104 2.04 -4.14 -11.65
C ASN A 104 1.78 -3.73 -13.11
N GLU A 105 0.77 -2.89 -13.33
CA GLU A 105 0.37 -2.39 -14.65
C GLU A 105 1.47 -1.52 -15.29
N ARG A 106 2.14 -0.69 -14.48
CA ARG A 106 3.00 0.38 -15.01
C ARG A 106 4.49 0.06 -15.02
N TYR A 107 4.97 -0.75 -14.08
CA TYR A 107 6.40 -1.05 -13.96
C TYR A 107 6.79 -2.42 -14.50
N GLU A 108 5.84 -3.21 -15.01
CA GLU A 108 6.04 -4.65 -15.30
C GLU A 108 6.78 -5.36 -14.15
N SER A 109 6.58 -4.87 -12.92
CA SER A 109 7.35 -5.20 -11.72
C SER A 109 7.15 -6.65 -11.26
N ARG A 110 6.40 -7.44 -12.04
CA ARG A 110 6.06 -8.85 -11.86
C ARG A 110 5.48 -9.14 -10.48
N ILE A 111 4.81 -8.15 -9.89
CA ILE A 111 4.11 -8.30 -8.61
C ILE A 111 2.71 -8.86 -8.75
N ALA A 112 2.43 -9.55 -9.85
CA ALA A 112 1.21 -10.32 -10.04
C ALA A 112 0.94 -11.24 -8.83
N TYR A 113 1.99 -11.78 -8.21
CA TYR A 113 1.85 -12.53 -6.97
C TYR A 113 1.22 -11.71 -5.83
N ALA A 114 1.71 -10.49 -5.57
CA ALA A 114 1.17 -9.64 -4.50
C ALA A 114 -0.29 -9.26 -4.79
N VAL A 115 -0.61 -8.90 -6.04
CA VAL A 115 -1.99 -8.65 -6.47
C VAL A 115 -2.86 -9.88 -6.24
N HIS A 116 -2.44 -11.06 -6.70
CA HIS A 116 -3.19 -12.30 -6.52
C HIS A 116 -3.34 -12.70 -5.06
N LEU A 117 -2.33 -12.48 -4.23
CA LEU A 117 -2.38 -12.75 -2.80
C LEU A 117 -3.45 -11.87 -2.14
N LEU A 118 -3.43 -10.56 -2.38
CA LEU A 118 -4.40 -9.63 -1.79
C LEU A 118 -5.83 -9.90 -2.27
N GLU A 119 -6.02 -10.22 -3.56
CA GLU A 119 -7.32 -10.65 -4.09
C GLU A 119 -7.80 -11.95 -3.44
N SER A 120 -6.89 -12.88 -3.15
CA SER A 120 -7.23 -14.15 -2.51
C SER A 120 -7.55 -13.98 -1.02
N MET A 121 -6.78 -13.15 -0.31
CA MET A 121 -7.06 -12.74 1.07
C MET A 121 -8.46 -12.13 1.20
N GLN A 122 -8.86 -11.29 0.25
CA GLN A 122 -10.18 -10.68 0.21
C GLN A 122 -11.29 -11.71 -0.02
N LYS A 123 -11.09 -12.64 -0.95
CA LYS A 123 -12.10 -13.63 -1.34
C LYS A 123 -12.28 -14.72 -0.28
N ASP A 124 -11.21 -15.11 0.42
CA ASP A 124 -11.22 -16.24 1.34
C ASP A 124 -10.39 -15.99 2.61
N PRO A 125 -10.85 -15.12 3.53
CA PRO A 125 -10.08 -14.74 4.72
C PRO A 125 -9.65 -15.91 5.61
N GLU A 126 -10.46 -16.99 5.65
CA GLU A 126 -10.21 -18.15 6.50
C GLU A 126 -8.95 -18.94 6.08
N ASN A 127 -8.61 -18.91 4.79
CA ASN A 127 -7.42 -19.58 4.26
C ASN A 127 -6.14 -18.73 4.33
N TYR A 128 -6.27 -17.43 4.60
CA TYR A 128 -5.15 -16.48 4.69
C TYR A 128 -5.00 -15.87 6.09
N LYS A 129 -5.24 -16.68 7.14
CA LYS A 129 -5.23 -16.22 8.54
C LYS A 129 -3.91 -15.59 8.98
N LYS A 130 -2.78 -16.04 8.44
CA LYS A 130 -1.46 -15.52 8.83
C LYS A 130 -1.23 -14.12 8.27
N GLU A 131 -1.60 -13.92 7.01
CA GLU A 131 -1.51 -12.65 6.32
C GLU A 131 -2.50 -11.64 6.91
N TRP A 132 -3.71 -12.09 7.25
CA TRP A 132 -4.68 -11.28 7.99
C TRP A 132 -4.22 -10.94 9.41
N ALA A 133 -3.49 -11.83 10.08
CA ALA A 133 -2.89 -11.51 11.39
C ALA A 133 -1.83 -10.41 11.26
N VAL A 134 -1.03 -10.40 10.20
CA VAL A 134 -0.08 -9.31 9.91
C VAL A 134 -0.84 -8.00 9.68
N TRP A 135 -1.93 -8.02 8.91
CA TRP A 135 -2.77 -6.83 8.71
C TRP A 135 -3.28 -6.25 10.03
N GLN A 136 -3.84 -7.09 10.92
CA GLN A 136 -4.36 -6.64 12.21
C GLN A 136 -3.25 -6.09 13.12
N ASP A 137 -2.11 -6.78 13.19
CA ASP A 137 -0.96 -6.34 13.99
C ASP A 137 -0.43 -4.97 13.53
N VAL A 138 -0.34 -4.74 12.23
CA VAL A 138 0.08 -3.44 11.67
C VAL A 138 -0.91 -2.33 12.00
N VAL A 139 -2.21 -2.59 11.93
CA VAL A 139 -3.25 -1.62 12.33
C VAL A 139 -3.08 -1.24 13.80
N GLU A 140 -2.90 -2.23 14.68
CA GLU A 140 -2.69 -1.99 16.12
C GLU A 140 -1.41 -1.18 16.38
N GLN A 141 -0.30 -1.54 15.73
CA GLN A 141 0.96 -0.80 15.85
C GLN A 141 0.81 0.66 15.40
N THR A 142 0.10 0.90 14.29
CA THR A 142 -0.15 2.24 13.74
C THR A 142 -0.94 3.10 14.72
N VAL A 143 -2.03 2.57 15.27
CA VAL A 143 -2.86 3.25 16.28
C VAL A 143 -2.04 3.58 17.54
N ASN A 144 -1.15 2.69 17.94
CA ASN A 144 -0.36 2.88 19.15
C ASN A 144 0.75 3.93 18.99
N LYS A 145 1.44 3.94 17.84
CA LYS A 145 2.73 4.63 17.67
C LYS A 145 2.72 5.79 16.66
N TYR A 146 1.87 5.74 15.64
CA TYR A 146 1.99 6.62 14.46
C TYR A 146 0.81 7.60 14.27
N MET A 147 -0.12 7.66 15.23
CA MET A 147 -1.28 8.57 15.21
C MET A 147 -0.94 10.06 15.06
N ASN A 148 0.32 10.48 15.27
CA ASN A 148 0.74 11.89 15.34
C ASN A 148 1.89 12.26 14.37
N SER A 149 2.19 11.47 13.33
CA SER A 149 3.16 11.93 12.30
C SER A 149 2.52 13.02 11.42
N ASN A 150 3.34 13.96 10.94
CA ASN A 150 2.93 15.09 10.08
C ASN A 150 3.82 15.16 8.82
N GLU A 151 4.28 14.03 8.30
CA GLU A 151 5.33 13.99 7.26
C GLU A 151 4.81 13.50 5.89
N PHE A 152 3.50 13.38 5.71
CA PHE A 152 2.93 12.98 4.41
C PHE A 152 3.09 14.04 3.33
N ASP A 153 3.81 13.68 2.25
CA ASP A 153 3.93 14.55 1.09
C ASP A 153 2.69 14.45 0.19
N TRP A 154 2.12 15.61 -0.08
CA TRP A 154 0.97 15.76 -0.96
C TRP A 154 1.38 16.12 -2.40
N SER A 155 2.68 16.16 -2.72
CA SER A 155 3.17 16.55 -4.04
C SER A 155 2.58 15.72 -5.18
N ASP A 156 2.34 16.37 -6.31
CA ASP A 156 1.56 15.88 -7.46
C ASP A 156 2.39 15.18 -8.52
N GLU A 157 3.71 15.25 -8.42
CA GLU A 157 4.59 14.70 -9.44
C GLU A 157 4.75 13.20 -9.21
N LEU A 158 3.90 12.44 -9.87
CA LEU A 158 4.27 11.07 -10.20
C LEU A 158 5.62 11.13 -10.94
N PRO A 159 6.66 10.41 -10.50
CA PRO A 159 7.99 10.48 -11.11
C PRO A 159 7.90 10.26 -12.63
N THR A 160 8.68 11.00 -13.42
CA THR A 160 8.60 10.93 -14.89
C THR A 160 8.83 9.49 -15.37
N TRP A 161 7.78 8.91 -15.91
CA TRP A 161 7.66 7.46 -16.10
C TRP A 161 8.41 7.03 -17.37
N PRO A 162 9.26 5.98 -17.32
CA PRO A 162 9.99 5.51 -18.49
C PRO A 162 9.08 4.96 -19.62
N ASN A 163 7.82 4.62 -19.31
CA ASN A 163 6.85 4.06 -20.25
C ASN A 163 5.67 4.98 -20.58
N GLN A 164 5.78 6.30 -20.37
CA GLN A 164 4.84 7.22 -21.01
C GLN A 164 5.01 7.09 -22.54
N LYS A 165 4.17 6.27 -23.18
CA LYS A 165 3.84 6.49 -24.58
C LYS A 165 3.28 7.90 -24.61
N THR A 166 4.11 8.81 -25.09
CA THR A 166 3.68 10.15 -25.44
C THR A 166 2.61 9.96 -26.50
N ASP A 167 1.34 10.12 -26.10
CA ASP A 167 0.26 10.36 -27.05
C ASP A 167 0.55 11.71 -27.69
N THR A 168 1.44 11.68 -28.68
CA THR A 168 1.58 12.70 -29.69
C THR A 168 0.42 12.49 -30.67
N SER A 169 -0.80 12.67 -30.19
CA SER A 169 -1.88 13.13 -31.06
C SER A 169 -1.62 14.62 -31.32
N ILE A 170 -0.61 14.87 -32.17
CA ILE A 170 -0.57 16.11 -32.93
C ILE A 170 -1.86 16.07 -33.74
N GLY A 171 -2.83 16.88 -33.33
CA GLY A 171 -4.00 17.16 -34.15
C GLY A 171 -3.50 17.63 -35.50
N ASP A 172 -3.77 16.83 -36.52
CA ASP A 172 -3.62 17.23 -37.90
C ASP A 172 -4.56 18.42 -38.12
N ASN A 173 -3.97 19.61 -38.11
CA ASN A 173 -4.60 20.77 -38.73
C ASN A 173 -4.64 20.49 -40.24
N SER A 174 -5.84 20.38 -40.78
CA SER A 174 -6.14 20.58 -42.20
C SER A 174 -7.41 21.42 -42.32
#